data_AF-A0A2V6U569-F1
#
_entry.id   AF-A0A2V6U569-F1
#
_cell.length_a   1.000
_cell.length_b   1.000
_cell.length_c   1.000
_cell.angle_alpha   90.00
_cell.angle_beta   90.00
_cell.angle_gamma   90.00
#
_symmetry.space_group_name_H-M   'P 1'
#
loop_
_entity.id
_entity.type
_entity.pdbx_description
1 polymer ?
#
loop_
_entity_poly.entity_id
_entity_poly.type
_entity_poly.pdbx_seq_one_letter_code
_entity_poly.pdbx_strand_id
1 'polypeptide(L)'
;MNAYEQLLESWGGVPDHLKADFGRWLRQSDSAHKEQAAQVGISLDSGPGAARAAFGQMDADTLCDRGIIIAGDPDSCIRGVQLYEEAGVDQVILITQTESIPHERALASIEMFGKHVIPAYRAGARATPVAAGA
;
A
#
# COMPACT_ATOMS: atom_id res chain seq x y z
N MET A 1 14.75 -14.12 20.83
CA MET A 1 13.74 -14.49 19.83
C MET A 1 12.93 -13.24 19.52
N ASN A 2 12.90 -12.77 18.27
CA ASN A 2 12.12 -11.59 17.87
C ASN A 2 10.63 -11.95 17.72
N ALA A 3 9.76 -10.94 17.64
CA ALA A 3 8.30 -11.15 17.57
C ALA A 3 7.86 -12.04 16.39
N TYR A 4 8.58 -12.02 15.27
CA TYR A 4 8.27 -12.87 14.10
C TYR A 4 8.66 -14.33 14.33
N GLU A 5 9.77 -14.59 15.01
CA GLU A 5 10.19 -15.95 15.36
C GLU A 5 9.19 -16.60 16.33
N GLN A 6 8.65 -15.84 17.29
CA GLN A 6 7.59 -16.31 18.19
C GLN A 6 6.27 -16.59 17.45
N LEU A 7 5.88 -15.74 16.50
CA LEU A 7 4.68 -15.95 15.70
C LEU A 7 4.79 -17.20 14.83
N LEU A 8 5.95 -17.42 14.19
CA LEU A 8 6.22 -18.61 13.37
C LEU A 8 6.10 -19.91 14.18
N GLU A 9 6.69 -19.94 15.37
CA GLU A 9 6.61 -21.08 16.29
C GLU A 9 5.15 -21.32 16.71
N SER A 10 4.42 -20.25 17.03
CA SER A 10 3.01 -20.34 17.44
C SER A 10 2.07 -20.84 16.33
N TRP A 11 2.41 -20.60 15.07
CA TRP A 11 1.60 -20.98 13.91
C TRP A 11 1.97 -22.34 13.31
N GLY A 12 3.08 -22.95 13.77
CA GLY A 12 3.58 -24.19 13.19
C GLY A 12 4.06 -24.04 11.74
N GLY A 13 4.43 -22.82 11.34
CA GLY A 13 4.76 -22.46 9.96
C GLY A 13 4.11 -21.14 9.51
N VAL A 14 4.37 -20.70 8.27
CA VAL A 14 3.75 -19.49 7.70
C VAL A 14 2.38 -19.84 7.11
N PRO A 15 1.27 -19.23 7.60
CA PRO A 15 -0.04 -19.42 7.00
C PRO A 15 -0.09 -19.00 5.52
N ASP A 16 -0.84 -19.73 4.68
CA ASP A 16 -0.86 -19.54 3.22
C ASP A 16 -1.14 -18.10 2.78
N HIS A 17 -2.07 -17.41 3.46
CA HIS A 17 -2.47 -16.04 3.15
C HIS A 17 -1.45 -14.97 3.58
N LEU A 18 -0.43 -15.33 4.36
CA LEU A 18 0.62 -14.42 4.85
C LEU A 18 1.98 -14.66 4.18
N LYS A 19 2.06 -15.62 3.25
CA LYS A 19 3.30 -15.98 2.55
C LYS A 19 3.95 -14.80 1.82
N ALA A 20 3.16 -13.87 1.28
CA ALA A 20 3.65 -12.69 0.57
C ALA A 20 4.25 -11.61 1.50
N ASP A 21 3.82 -11.55 2.77
CA ASP A 21 4.25 -10.49 3.69
C ASP A 21 5.55 -10.86 4.43
N PHE A 22 5.92 -12.14 4.44
CA PHE A 22 7.14 -12.64 5.09
C PHE A 22 8.44 -12.38 4.30
N GLY A 23 8.37 -11.89 3.06
CA GLY A 23 9.54 -11.62 2.21
C GLY A 23 10.56 -10.65 2.85
N ARG A 24 10.12 -9.73 3.72
CA ARG A 24 11.00 -8.81 4.47
C ARG A 24 11.82 -9.52 5.54
N TRP A 25 11.22 -10.50 6.24
CA TRP A 25 11.90 -11.29 7.27
C TRP A 25 12.95 -12.21 6.64
N LEU A 26 12.60 -12.87 5.54
CA LEU A 26 13.49 -13.77 4.79
C LEU A 26 14.81 -13.14 4.34
N ARG A 27 14.82 -11.84 3.99
CA ARG A 27 16.07 -11.15 3.62
C ARG A 27 17.06 -11.06 4.78
N GLN A 28 16.55 -10.97 6.01
CA GLN A 28 17.34 -10.84 7.25
C GLN A 28 17.64 -12.19 7.93
N SER A 29 16.95 -13.26 7.56
CA SER A 29 17.17 -14.60 8.09
C SER A 29 18.45 -15.26 7.56
N ASP A 30 18.89 -16.30 8.27
CA ASP A 30 20.03 -17.13 7.86
C ASP A 30 19.75 -17.94 6.57
N SER A 31 20.79 -18.61 6.07
CA SER A 31 20.73 -19.40 4.83
C SER A 31 19.76 -20.59 4.90
N ALA A 32 19.58 -21.20 6.08
CA ALA A 32 18.69 -22.35 6.24
C ALA A 32 17.21 -21.94 6.09
N HIS A 33 16.83 -20.80 6.68
CA HIS A 33 15.48 -20.28 6.55
C HIS A 33 15.17 -19.78 5.13
N LYS A 34 16.18 -19.28 4.40
CA LYS A 34 16.06 -18.88 2.98
C LYS A 34 15.81 -20.09 2.07
N GLU A 35 16.51 -21.20 2.29
CA GLU A 35 16.31 -22.44 1.52
C GLU A 35 14.94 -23.07 1.78
N GLN A 36 14.49 -23.09 3.04
CA GLN A 36 13.17 -23.61 3.41
C GLN A 36 12.04 -22.81 2.77
N ALA A 37 12.16 -21.48 2.68
CA ALA A 37 11.18 -20.62 2.02
C ALA A 37 11.11 -20.83 0.50
N ALA A 38 12.26 -21.05 -0.15
CA ALA A 38 12.30 -21.38 -1.58
C ALA A 38 11.59 -22.72 -1.88
N GLN A 39 11.72 -23.72 -1.00
CA GLN A 39 11.05 -25.03 -1.14
C GLN A 39 9.53 -24.95 -1.05
N VAL A 40 8.98 -23.97 -0.32
CA VAL A 40 7.53 -23.75 -0.19
C VAL A 40 6.98 -22.66 -1.11
N GLY A 41 7.79 -22.21 -2.09
CA GLY A 41 7.37 -21.27 -3.14
C GLY A 41 7.28 -19.80 -2.70
N ILE A 42 7.90 -19.43 -1.57
CA ILE A 42 7.95 -18.04 -1.12
C ILE A 42 9.16 -17.37 -1.80
N SER A 43 8.90 -16.52 -2.80
CA SER A 43 9.98 -15.76 -3.44
C SER A 43 10.47 -14.65 -2.51
N LEU A 44 11.79 -14.45 -2.50
CA LEU A 44 12.43 -13.28 -1.90
C LEU A 44 11.95 -11.96 -2.54
N ASP A 45 11.36 -12.09 -3.73
CA ASP A 45 10.80 -11.05 -4.58
C ASP A 45 9.26 -11.11 -4.64
N SER A 46 8.63 -11.86 -3.74
CA SER A 46 7.20 -11.78 -3.50
C SER A 46 6.99 -10.98 -2.22
N GLY A 47 6.35 -9.83 -2.34
CA GLY A 47 5.95 -9.01 -1.19
C GLY A 47 6.36 -7.54 -1.27
N PRO A 48 6.10 -6.77 -0.19
CA PRO A 48 6.36 -5.33 -0.15
C PRO A 48 7.80 -4.94 -0.51
N GLY A 49 8.78 -5.82 -0.24
CA GLY A 49 10.20 -5.60 -0.54
C GLY A 49 10.58 -5.72 -2.02
N ALA A 50 9.80 -6.44 -2.81
CA ALA A 50 9.99 -6.58 -4.25
C ALA A 50 9.25 -5.50 -5.02
N ALA A 51 8.04 -5.17 -4.56
CA ALA A 51 7.31 -3.98 -4.98
C ALA A 51 8.18 -2.72 -4.75
N ARG A 52 8.81 -2.57 -3.57
CA ARG A 52 9.75 -1.47 -3.29
C ARG A 52 10.96 -1.46 -4.22
N ALA A 53 11.52 -2.62 -4.57
CA ALA A 53 12.65 -2.70 -5.50
C ALA A 53 12.25 -2.33 -6.92
N ALA A 54 11.10 -2.81 -7.40
CA ALA A 54 10.56 -2.49 -8.71
C ALA A 54 10.15 -1.02 -8.83
N PHE A 55 9.46 -0.48 -7.84
CA PHE A 55 9.04 0.93 -7.80
C PHE A 55 10.23 1.87 -7.58
N GLY A 56 11.26 1.45 -6.85
CA GLY A 56 12.47 2.25 -6.64
C GLY A 56 13.31 2.49 -7.89
N GLN A 57 13.04 1.77 -9.00
CA GLN A 57 13.67 2.02 -10.30
C GLN A 57 12.85 2.97 -11.20
N MET A 58 11.68 3.42 -10.76
CA MET A 58 10.80 4.30 -11.52
C MET A 58 10.94 5.74 -11.01
N ASP A 59 10.88 6.71 -11.93
CA ASP A 59 10.75 8.12 -11.56
C ASP A 59 9.36 8.41 -10.99
N ALA A 60 9.24 9.55 -10.30
CA ALA A 60 8.02 9.94 -9.59
C ALA A 60 6.81 10.11 -10.54
N ASP A 61 7.04 10.62 -11.75
CA ASP A 61 6.00 10.83 -12.75
C ASP A 61 5.45 9.48 -13.21
N THR A 62 6.32 8.53 -13.53
CA THR A 62 5.95 7.15 -13.88
C THR A 62 5.16 6.46 -12.77
N LEU A 63 5.53 6.69 -11.50
CA LEU A 63 4.79 6.15 -10.36
C LEU A 63 3.38 6.75 -10.25
N CYS A 64 3.22 8.04 -10.55
CA CYS A 64 1.93 8.71 -10.57
C CYS A 64 1.07 8.25 -11.76
N ASP A 65 1.65 8.17 -12.96
CA ASP A 65 0.97 7.73 -14.19
C ASP A 65 0.41 6.31 -14.08
N ARG A 66 1.07 5.44 -13.30
CA ARG A 66 0.63 4.07 -13.03
C ARG A 66 -0.30 3.94 -11.83
N GLY A 67 -0.68 5.05 -11.20
CA GLY A 67 -1.52 5.08 -10.00
C GLY A 67 -0.86 4.51 -8.74
N ILE A 68 0.45 4.23 -8.76
CA ILE A 68 1.16 3.65 -7.60
C ILE A 68 1.27 4.68 -6.47
N ILE A 69 1.43 5.96 -6.83
CA ILE A 69 1.42 7.10 -5.91
C ILE A 69 0.38 8.11 -6.40
N ILE A 70 -0.32 8.76 -5.47
CA ILE A 70 -1.15 9.94 -5.77
C ILE A 70 -0.46 11.15 -5.16
N ALA A 71 0.20 11.96 -5.98
CA ALA A 71 0.97 13.11 -5.54
C ALA A 71 1.02 14.20 -6.62
N GLY A 72 1.36 15.42 -6.21
CA GLY A 72 1.46 16.59 -7.07
C GLY A 72 0.56 17.74 -6.60
N ASP A 73 0.12 18.55 -7.55
CA ASP A 73 -0.92 19.57 -7.31
C ASP A 73 -2.32 18.93 -7.21
N PRO A 74 -3.36 19.69 -6.81
CA PRO A 74 -4.71 19.14 -6.67
C PRO A 74 -5.25 18.46 -7.94
N ASP A 75 -4.99 19.02 -9.12
CA ASP A 75 -5.47 18.45 -10.39
C ASP A 75 -4.81 17.10 -10.68
N SER A 76 -3.53 16.96 -10.33
CA SER A 76 -2.79 15.70 -10.42
C SER A 76 -3.33 14.65 -9.47
N CYS A 77 -3.67 15.04 -8.24
CA CYS A 77 -4.30 14.16 -7.28
C CYS A 77 -5.71 13.72 -7.70
N ILE A 78 -6.49 14.60 -8.32
CA ILE A 78 -7.78 14.26 -8.94
C ILE A 78 -7.54 13.20 -10.01
N ARG A 79 -6.68 13.44 -11.01
CA ARG A 79 -6.38 12.42 -12.03
C ARG A 79 -5.96 11.08 -11.43
N GLY A 80 -5.11 11.10 -10.38
CA GLY A 80 -4.70 9.89 -9.68
C GLY A 80 -5.86 9.11 -9.05
N VAL A 81 -6.83 9.79 -8.41
CA VAL A 81 -8.03 9.14 -7.87
C VAL A 81 -8.95 8.63 -8.98
N GLN A 82 -9.06 9.38 -10.08
CA GLN A 82 -9.88 9.01 -11.23
C GLN A 82 -9.42 7.69 -11.87
N LEU A 83 -8.12 7.39 -11.88
CA LEU A 83 -7.61 6.09 -12.34
C LEU A 83 -8.23 4.91 -11.58
N TYR A 84 -8.44 5.07 -10.27
CA TYR A 84 -9.08 4.05 -9.44
C TYR A 84 -10.59 3.98 -9.68
N GLU A 85 -11.25 5.14 -9.80
CA GLU A 85 -12.68 5.20 -10.13
C GLU A 85 -12.98 4.52 -11.49
N GLU A 86 -12.17 4.79 -12.51
CA GLU A 86 -12.27 4.15 -13.84
C GLU A 86 -12.02 2.64 -13.79
N ALA A 87 -11.22 2.17 -12.83
CA ALA A 87 -11.03 0.75 -12.56
C ALA A 87 -12.19 0.12 -11.76
N GLY A 88 -13.22 0.89 -11.40
CA GLY A 88 -14.41 0.44 -10.66
C GLY A 88 -14.24 0.43 -9.14
N VAL A 89 -13.21 1.09 -8.61
CA VAL A 89 -13.01 1.25 -7.15
C VAL A 89 -13.94 2.33 -6.62
N ASP A 90 -14.65 2.03 -5.53
CA ASP A 90 -15.57 2.96 -4.86
C ASP A 90 -14.98 3.59 -3.59
N GLN A 91 -13.86 3.06 -3.09
CA GLN A 91 -13.18 3.53 -1.90
C GLN A 91 -11.65 3.50 -2.05
N VAL A 92 -11.00 4.63 -1.76
CA VAL A 92 -9.54 4.75 -1.69
C VAL A 92 -9.12 5.13 -0.27
N ILE A 93 -8.18 4.38 0.31
CA ILE A 93 -7.56 4.69 1.61
C ILE A 93 -6.12 5.14 1.35
N LEU A 94 -5.79 6.35 1.78
CA LEU A 94 -4.50 6.99 1.52
C LEU A 94 -3.60 6.98 2.76
N ILE A 95 -2.35 6.59 2.56
CA ILE A 95 -1.29 6.77 3.56
C ILE A 95 -0.58 8.09 3.25
N THR A 96 -0.83 9.12 4.06
CA THR A 96 -0.34 10.49 3.81
C THR A 96 0.89 10.86 4.63
N GLN A 97 1.11 10.22 5.78
CA GLN A 97 2.29 10.42 6.62
C GLN A 97 3.16 9.16 6.60
N THR A 98 4.16 9.15 5.71
CA THR A 98 5.12 8.04 5.59
C THR A 98 6.47 8.42 6.19
N GLU A 99 7.06 7.49 6.96
CA GLU A 99 8.43 7.56 7.51
C GLU A 99 8.87 8.96 7.99
N SER A 100 9.61 9.68 7.14
CA SER A 100 10.30 10.94 7.43
C SER A 100 9.51 12.20 7.07
N ILE A 101 8.26 12.07 6.59
CA ILE A 101 7.40 13.23 6.29
C ILE A 101 7.04 13.95 7.61
N PRO A 102 7.39 15.25 7.76
CA PRO A 102 7.02 16.03 8.93
C PRO A 102 5.50 16.09 9.11
N HIS A 103 5.05 16.05 10.37
CA HIS A 103 3.62 15.98 10.69
C HIS A 103 2.83 17.18 10.13
N GLU A 104 3.36 18.41 10.23
CA GLU A 104 2.68 19.59 9.70
C GLU A 104 2.47 19.53 8.17
N ARG A 105 3.39 18.89 7.44
CA ARG A 105 3.25 18.71 5.99
C ARG A 105 2.18 17.68 5.65
N ALA A 106 2.09 16.60 6.43
CA ALA A 106 1.02 15.63 6.27
C ALA A 106 -0.36 16.26 6.51
N LEU A 107 -0.51 17.07 7.58
CA LEU A 107 -1.75 17.80 7.85
C LEU A 107 -2.10 18.79 6.74
N ALA A 108 -1.13 19.55 6.23
CA ALA A 108 -1.35 20.47 5.11
C ALA A 108 -1.80 19.74 3.84
N SER A 109 -1.23 18.56 3.54
CA SER A 109 -1.66 17.72 2.43
C SER A 109 -3.10 17.22 2.60
N ILE A 110 -3.46 16.76 3.81
CA ILE A 110 -4.83 16.34 4.14
C ILE A 110 -5.82 17.50 3.95
N GLU A 111 -5.46 18.71 4.40
CA GLU A 111 -6.29 19.90 4.24
C GLU A 111 -6.50 20.25 2.75
N MET A 112 -5.43 20.23 1.96
CA MET A 112 -5.50 20.47 0.51
C MET A 112 -6.37 19.41 -0.18
N PHE A 113 -6.23 18.14 0.18
CA PHE A 113 -7.03 17.05 -0.38
C PHE A 113 -8.52 17.25 -0.06
N GLY A 114 -8.84 17.62 1.18
CA GLY A 114 -10.21 17.91 1.62
C GLY A 114 -10.83 19.12 0.92
N LYS A 115 -10.04 20.17 0.67
CA LYS A 115 -10.52 21.41 0.02
C LYS A 115 -10.65 21.31 -1.49
N HIS A 116 -9.77 20.55 -2.14
CA HIS A 116 -9.62 20.62 -3.60
C HIS A 116 -9.90 19.30 -4.31
N VAL A 117 -9.53 18.15 -3.72
CA VAL A 117 -9.63 16.85 -4.41
C VAL A 117 -10.98 16.19 -4.13
N ILE A 118 -11.36 16.03 -2.86
CA ILE A 118 -12.62 15.37 -2.47
C ILE A 118 -13.85 16.01 -3.14
N PRO A 119 -13.99 17.36 -3.22
CA PRO A 119 -15.16 17.98 -3.83
C PRO A 119 -15.40 17.59 -5.29
N ALA A 120 -14.35 17.26 -6.06
CA ALA A 120 -14.47 16.86 -7.46
C ALA A 120 -15.35 15.60 -7.65
N TYR A 121 -15.38 14.71 -6.67
CA TYR A 121 -16.13 13.44 -6.71
C TYR A 121 -17.48 13.48 -6.00
N ARG A 122 -17.82 14.60 -5.35
CA ARG A 122 -19.09 14.75 -4.62
C ARG A 122 -20.28 15.08 -5.52
N ALA A 123 -20.05 15.64 -6.71
CA ALA A 123 -21.11 16.02 -7.64
C ALA A 123 -21.78 14.82 -8.34
N GLY A 124 -21.14 13.65 -8.34
CA GLY A 124 -21.65 12.40 -8.94
C GLY A 124 -22.03 11.30 -7.94
N ALA A 125 -21.70 11.46 -6.66
CA ALA A 125 -22.06 10.50 -5.61
C ALA A 125 -23.58 10.50 -5.40
N ARG A 126 -24.32 9.67 -6.16
CA ARG A 126 -25.60 9.15 -5.68
C ARG A 126 -25.30 8.60 -4.30
N ALA A 127 -25.87 9.22 -3.27
CA ALA A 127 -25.84 8.72 -1.92
C ALA A 127 -26.51 7.34 -1.93
N THR A 128 -25.74 6.28 -2.15
CA THR A 128 -26.15 4.94 -1.79
C THR A 128 -26.11 4.94 -0.26
N PRO A 129 -27.26 4.78 0.42
CA PRO A 129 -27.27 4.73 1.87
C PRO A 129 -26.36 3.58 2.30
N VAL A 130 -25.42 3.86 3.20
CA VAL A 130 -24.72 2.79 3.93
C VAL A 130 -25.81 2.01 4.64
N ALA A 131 -26.07 0.77 4.20
CA ALA A 131 -27.04 -0.09 4.84
C ALA A 131 -26.62 -0.26 6.31
N ALA A 132 -27.46 0.21 7.22
CA ALA A 132 -27.28 -0.05 8.64
C ALA A 132 -27.28 -1.58 8.83
N GLY A 133 -26.16 -2.11 9.32
CA GLY A 133 -25.96 -3.53 9.54
C GLY A 133 -27.08 -4.12 10.42
N ALA A 134 -27.58 -5.28 9.99
CA ALA A 134 -28.49 -6.14 10.72
C ALA A 134 -27.77 -6.97 11.78
#